data_AF-A0A2C0ENT3-F1
#
_entry.id   AF-A0A2C0ENT3-F1
#
_cell.length_a   1.000
_cell.length_b   1.000
_cell.length_c   1.000
_cell.angle_alpha   90.00
_cell.angle_beta   90.00
_cell.angle_gamma   90.00
#
_symmetry.space_group_name_H-M   'P 1'
#
loop_
_entity.id
_entity.type
_entity.pdbx_description
1 polymer ?
#
loop_
_entity_poly.entity_id
_entity_poly.type
_entity_poly.pdbx_seq_one_letter_code
_entity_poly.pdbx_strand_id
1 'polypeptide(L)'
;MINDIIKQQNVECIGGFVAKYADPIMAHINPGNLHKNDIAIIIKSDKTVWAKKVIQQDVNQNYTEWLEIPRDNIKKKRSLILKKVCFFEIQKGNLYGTYVISENLISNDRFSDQKSYLDFMIG
;
A
#
# COMPACT_ATOMS: atom_id res chain seq x y z
N MET A 1 -1.38 11.45 6.22
CA MET A 1 -2.30 10.59 5.44
C MET A 1 -2.40 9.21 6.05
N ILE A 2 -1.34 8.37 6.12
CA ILE A 2 -1.47 7.03 6.73
C ILE A 2 -1.83 7.11 8.22
N ASN A 3 -1.17 7.99 8.97
CA ASN A 3 -1.48 8.23 10.39
C ASN A 3 -2.93 8.68 10.60
N ASP A 4 -3.48 9.48 9.68
CA ASP A 4 -4.86 9.96 9.76
C ASP A 4 -5.84 8.83 9.50
N ILE A 5 -5.57 7.99 8.49
CA ILE A 5 -6.37 6.79 8.17
C ILE A 5 -6.41 5.85 9.38
N ILE A 6 -5.25 5.59 10.00
CA ILE A 6 -5.14 4.69 11.15
C ILE A 6 -5.90 5.24 12.37
N LYS A 7 -5.73 6.54 12.67
CA LYS A 7 -6.44 7.19 13.78
C LYS A 7 -7.94 7.21 13.54
N GLN A 8 -8.38 7.57 12.34
CA GLN A 8 -9.80 7.67 11.99
C GLN A 8 -10.50 6.30 12.06
N GLN A 9 -9.81 5.25 11.65
CA GLN A 9 -10.37 3.89 11.58
C GLN A 9 -10.07 3.06 12.83
N ASN A 10 -9.41 3.66 13.83
CA ASN A 10 -9.00 3.03 15.10
C ASN A 10 -8.34 1.65 14.91
N VAL A 11 -7.38 1.56 13.99
CA VAL A 11 -6.72 0.28 13.66
C VAL A 11 -5.38 0.15 14.38
N GLU A 12 -5.19 -0.97 15.07
CA GLU A 12 -3.89 -1.29 15.67
C GLU A 12 -2.91 -1.85 14.63
N CYS A 13 -1.71 -1.28 14.58
CA CYS A 13 -0.65 -1.73 13.69
C CYS A 13 0.74 -1.37 14.25
N ILE A 14 1.77 -2.08 13.78
CA ILE A 14 3.18 -1.82 14.10
C ILE A 14 3.91 -1.06 12.98
N GLY A 15 3.23 -0.80 11.88
CA GLY A 15 3.75 -0.10 10.71
C GLY A 15 2.68 0.04 9.65
N GLY A 16 2.88 0.97 8.72
CA GLY A 16 1.97 1.19 7.61
C GLY A 16 2.45 2.28 6.68
N PHE A 17 1.90 2.28 5.46
CA PHE A 17 2.21 3.27 4.43
C PHE A 17 1.06 3.41 3.42
N VAL A 18 1.11 4.47 2.62
CA VAL A 18 0.28 4.60 1.41
C VAL A 18 1.06 4.10 0.21
N ALA A 19 0.46 3.25 -0.60
CA ALA A 19 0.98 2.79 -1.87
C ALA A 19 0.24 3.48 -3.02
N LYS A 20 1.00 4.04 -3.96
CA LYS A 20 0.47 4.69 -5.16
C LYS A 20 0.27 3.67 -6.26
N TYR A 21 -0.89 3.69 -6.90
CA TYR A 21 -1.14 2.81 -8.04
C TYR A 21 -0.22 3.19 -9.21
N ALA A 22 0.44 2.19 -9.79
CA ALA A 22 1.53 2.38 -10.75
C ALA A 22 1.42 1.39 -11.93
N ASP A 23 0.21 1.23 -12.46
CA ASP A 23 -0.01 0.46 -13.68
C ASP A 23 0.34 1.31 -14.92
N PRO A 24 1.32 0.89 -15.76
CA PRO A 24 1.77 1.65 -16.92
C PRO A 24 0.69 1.85 -17.99
N ILE A 25 -0.24 0.90 -18.12
CA ILE A 25 -1.33 0.95 -19.10
C ILE A 25 -2.34 2.02 -18.63
N MET A 26 -2.73 1.98 -17.35
CA MET A 26 -3.63 2.98 -16.77
C MET A 26 -2.98 4.38 -16.70
N ALA A 27 -1.67 4.45 -16.49
CA ALA A 27 -0.91 5.71 -16.53
C ALA A 27 -0.99 6.40 -17.90
N HIS A 28 -1.05 5.63 -18.98
CA HIS A 28 -1.19 6.14 -20.32
C HIS A 28 -2.64 6.50 -20.67
N ILE A 29 -3.61 5.70 -20.21
CA ILE A 29 -5.03 5.86 -20.58
C ILE A 29 -5.71 6.99 -19.77
N ASN A 30 -5.42 7.12 -18.47
CA ASN A 30 -6.11 8.10 -17.63
C ASN A 30 -5.25 8.58 -16.43
N PRO A 31 -4.26 9.45 -16.67
CA PRO A 31 -3.30 9.89 -15.65
C PRO A 31 -3.95 10.53 -14.42
N GLY A 32 -5.05 11.27 -14.58
CA GLY A 32 -5.74 11.93 -13.47
C GLY A 32 -6.45 10.98 -12.50
N ASN A 33 -6.70 9.72 -12.91
CA ASN A 33 -7.48 8.76 -12.14
C ASN A 33 -6.65 7.67 -11.45
N LEU A 34 -5.31 7.62 -11.62
CA LEU A 34 -4.46 6.62 -10.95
C LEU A 34 -4.64 6.66 -9.42
N HIS A 35 -4.69 7.86 -8.85
CA HIS A 35 -4.81 8.05 -7.40
C HIS A 35 -6.10 7.47 -6.80
N LYS A 36 -7.13 7.21 -7.61
CA LYS A 36 -8.38 6.54 -7.15
C LYS A 36 -8.14 5.07 -6.77
N ASN A 37 -7.02 4.50 -7.19
CA ASN A 37 -6.62 3.13 -6.88
C ASN A 37 -5.48 3.06 -5.86
N ASP A 38 -5.07 4.19 -5.28
CA ASP A 38 -4.12 4.19 -4.17
C ASP A 38 -4.67 3.33 -3.02
N ILE A 39 -3.76 2.66 -2.32
CA ILE A 39 -4.11 1.81 -1.18
C ILE A 39 -3.33 2.23 0.05
N ALA A 40 -3.93 2.08 1.22
CA ALA A 40 -3.24 2.08 2.49
C ALA A 40 -2.89 0.65 2.84
N ILE A 41 -1.67 0.42 3.31
CA ILE A 41 -1.19 -0.87 3.80
C ILE A 41 -0.76 -0.69 5.26
N ILE A 42 -1.08 -1.68 6.09
CA ILE A 42 -0.62 -1.79 7.47
C ILE A 42 -0.03 -3.18 7.72
N ILE A 43 0.83 -3.24 8.72
CA ILE A 43 1.38 -4.46 9.28
C ILE A 43 0.86 -4.57 10.71
N LYS A 44 0.17 -5.67 11.03
CA LYS A 44 -0.32 -5.93 12.38
C LYS A 44 0.78 -6.53 13.27
N SER A 45 0.54 -6.57 14.58
CA SER A 45 1.47 -7.11 15.57
C SER A 45 1.79 -8.60 15.34
N ASP A 46 0.84 -9.35 14.78
CA ASP A 46 1.00 -10.75 14.32
C ASP A 46 1.76 -10.89 12.99
N LYS A 47 2.27 -9.79 12.43
CA LYS A 47 3.01 -9.70 11.16
C LYS A 47 2.17 -9.95 9.90
N THR A 48 0.85 -10.03 10.01
CA THR A 48 -0.04 -10.08 8.84
C THR A 48 -0.04 -8.72 8.12
N VAL A 49 -0.23 -8.75 6.81
CA VAL A 49 -0.26 -7.56 5.95
C VAL A 49 -1.70 -7.31 5.55
N TRP A 50 -2.20 -6.10 5.81
CA TRP A 50 -3.59 -5.73 5.51
C TRP A 50 -3.62 -4.46 4.68
N ALA A 51 -4.61 -4.33 3.82
CA ALA A 51 -4.75 -3.16 2.97
C ALA A 51 -6.19 -2.76 2.70
N LYS A 52 -6.38 -1.49 2.35
CA LYS A 52 -7.65 -0.94 1.87
C LYS A 52 -7.42 0.12 0.82
N LYS A 53 -8.42 0.39 -0.02
CA LYS A 53 -8.38 1.54 -0.93
C LYS A 53 -8.42 2.85 -0.16
N VAL A 54 -7.66 3.83 -0.63
CA VAL A 54 -7.74 5.22 -0.18
C VAL A 54 -8.86 5.89 -0.98
N ILE A 55 -10.03 6.06 -0.38
CA ILE A 55 -11.12 6.83 -0.99
C ILE A 55 -11.00 8.28 -0.51
N GLN A 56 -10.64 9.20 -1.42
CA GLN A 56 -10.40 10.61 -1.08
C GLN A 56 -11.69 11.43 -0.87
N GLN A 57 -12.89 10.90 -1.16
CA GLN A 57 -14.12 11.72 -1.24
C GLN A 57 -15.42 11.08 -0.70
N ASP A 58 -15.37 10.01 0.10
CA ASP A 58 -16.59 9.50 0.73
C ASP A 58 -16.67 9.90 2.21
N VAL A 59 -17.65 10.75 2.51
CA VAL A 59 -18.02 11.18 3.88
C VAL A 59 -18.67 10.01 4.65
N ASN A 60 -19.08 8.94 3.95
CA ASN A 60 -19.54 7.67 4.51
C ASN A 60 -18.42 6.61 4.47
N GLN A 61 -17.35 6.80 5.24
CA GLN A 61 -16.26 5.81 5.37
C GLN A 61 -16.64 4.56 6.18
N ASN A 62 -17.92 4.16 6.21
CA ASN A 62 -18.37 3.05 7.04
C ASN A 62 -18.01 1.66 6.47
N TYR A 63 -17.63 1.51 5.19
CA TYR A 63 -17.49 0.17 4.60
C TYR A 63 -16.42 0.07 3.50
N THR A 64 -15.14 0.29 3.84
CA THR A 64 -14.09 -0.42 3.13
C THR A 64 -13.24 -1.14 4.15
N GLU A 65 -13.59 -2.41 4.35
CA GLU A 65 -12.91 -3.31 5.27
C GLU A 65 -11.44 -3.42 4.88
N TRP A 66 -10.58 -3.47 5.89
CA TRP A 66 -9.21 -3.88 5.70
C TRP A 66 -9.22 -5.34 5.26
N LEU A 67 -8.52 -5.63 4.17
CA LEU A 67 -8.38 -6.98 3.64
C LEU A 67 -6.97 -7.46 3.93
N GLU A 68 -6.85 -8.65 4.51
CA GLU A 68 -5.56 -9.32 4.59
C GLU A 68 -5.06 -9.66 3.18
N ILE A 69 -3.79 -9.36 2.92
CA ILE A 69 -3.08 -9.76 1.71
C ILE A 69 -2.09 -10.85 2.10
N PRO A 70 -2.34 -12.11 1.70
CA PRO A 70 -1.37 -13.18 1.87
C PRO A 70 -0.04 -12.81 1.20
N ARG A 71 1.08 -13.06 1.88
CA ARG A 71 2.43 -12.72 1.38
C ARG A 71 2.72 -13.35 0.02
N ASP A 72 2.21 -14.56 -0.23
CA ASP A 72 2.34 -15.26 -1.52
C ASP A 72 1.67 -14.51 -2.68
N ASN A 73 0.75 -13.61 -2.39
CA ASN A 73 0.12 -12.73 -3.37
C ASN A 73 0.88 -11.42 -3.58
N ILE A 74 1.95 -11.15 -2.84
CA ILE A 74 2.78 -9.94 -2.96
C ILE A 74 4.07 -10.31 -3.67
N LYS A 75 4.35 -9.65 -4.81
CA LYS A 75 5.62 -9.82 -5.53
C LYS A 75 6.40 -8.52 -5.61
N LYS A 76 7.70 -8.62 -5.30
CA LYS A 76 8.64 -7.53 -5.56
C LYS A 76 8.71 -7.27 -7.05
N LYS A 77 8.59 -6.01 -7.46
CA LYS A 77 8.92 -5.57 -8.81
C LYS A 77 10.16 -4.69 -8.74
N ARG A 78 10.99 -4.76 -9.78
CA ARG A 78 12.16 -3.91 -9.93
C ARG A 78 12.04 -3.17 -11.25
N SER A 79 12.21 -1.87 -11.21
CA SER A 79 12.39 -1.09 -12.44
C SER A 79 13.86 -1.12 -12.83
N LEU A 80 14.13 -1.39 -14.12
CA LEU A 80 15.47 -1.30 -14.68
C LEU A 80 15.98 0.15 -14.71
N ILE A 81 15.06 1.11 -14.81
CA ILE A 81 15.31 2.53 -14.92
C ILE A 81 15.26 3.20 -13.54
N LEU A 82 14.20 2.92 -12.76
CA LEU A 82 13.95 3.52 -11.45
C LEU A 82 14.38 2.59 -10.31
N LYS A 83 15.69 2.31 -10.21
CA LYS A 83 16.25 1.32 -9.29
C LYS A 83 16.00 1.60 -7.80
N LYS A 84 15.77 2.87 -7.44
CA LYS A 84 15.52 3.30 -6.04
C LYS A 84 14.05 3.20 -5.64
N VAL A 85 13.14 3.01 -6.60
CA VAL A 85 11.70 3.01 -6.33
C VAL A 85 11.26 1.62 -5.89
N CYS A 86 10.53 1.58 -4.78
CA CYS A 86 10.06 0.34 -4.15
C CYS A 86 8.71 -0.08 -4.74
N PHE A 87 8.77 -0.87 -5.82
CA PHE A 87 7.58 -1.43 -6.46
C PHE A 87 7.21 -2.80 -5.89
N PHE A 88 5.91 -3.05 -5.79
CA PHE A 88 5.36 -4.37 -5.57
C PHE A 88 4.09 -4.57 -6.39
N GLU A 89 3.74 -5.82 -6.61
CA GLU A 89 2.51 -6.25 -7.27
C GLU A 89 1.69 -7.08 -6.30
N ILE A 90 0.40 -6.78 -6.20
CA ILE A 90 -0.59 -7.66 -5.59
C ILE A 90 -1.20 -8.49 -6.72
N GLN A 91 -1.03 -9.81 -6.67
CA GLN A 91 -1.31 -10.70 -7.79
C GLN A 91 -2.78 -11.15 -7.90
N LYS A 92 -3.57 -11.05 -6.83
CA LYS A 92 -4.94 -11.56 -6.76
C LYS A 92 -5.82 -10.71 -5.84
N GLY A 93 -7.13 -10.76 -6.07
CA GLY A 93 -8.14 -10.12 -5.22
C GLY A 93 -8.47 -8.68 -5.61
N ASN A 94 -9.26 -8.01 -4.77
CA ASN A 94 -9.84 -6.69 -5.04
C ASN A 94 -8.82 -5.54 -5.09
N LEU A 95 -7.59 -5.82 -4.68
CA LEU A 95 -6.46 -4.89 -4.66
C LEU A 95 -5.39 -5.30 -5.69
N TYR A 96 -5.77 -6.08 -6.71
CA TYR A 96 -4.87 -6.46 -7.79
C TYR A 96 -4.24 -5.24 -8.48
N GLY A 97 -2.92 -5.27 -8.66
CA GLY A 97 -2.21 -4.24 -9.40
C GLY A 97 -0.75 -4.06 -9.00
N THR A 98 -0.09 -3.15 -9.70
CA THR A 98 1.28 -2.71 -9.39
C THR A 98 1.24 -1.40 -8.62
N TYR A 99 2.05 -1.31 -7.57
CA TYR A 99 2.07 -0.20 -6.64
C TYR A 99 3.49 0.26 -6.32
N VAL A 100 3.61 1.53 -5.95
CA VAL A 100 4.82 2.15 -5.42
C VAL A 100 4.60 2.52 -3.96
N ILE A 101 5.49 2.10 -3.07
CA ILE A 101 5.48 2.55 -1.68
C ILE A 101 5.83 4.06 -1.66
N SER A 102 4.91 4.89 -1.13
CA SER A 102 5.15 6.34 -1.02
C SER A 102 5.95 6.70 0.24
N GLU A 103 6.41 7.94 0.32
CA GLU A 103 7.01 8.52 1.53
C GLU A 103 6.00 8.74 2.66
N ASN A 104 4.70 8.55 2.42
CA ASN A 104 3.69 8.60 3.46
C ASN A 104 3.65 7.27 4.21
N LEU A 105 4.61 7.10 5.13
CA LEU A 105 4.82 5.88 5.91
C LEU A 105 4.99 6.19 7.40
N ILE A 106 4.83 5.16 8.23
CA ILE A 106 5.15 5.20 9.65
C ILE A 106 6.61 4.80 9.80
N SER A 107 7.46 5.72 10.23
CA SER A 107 8.86 5.41 10.54
C SER A 107 8.99 4.93 11.99
N ASN A 108 9.74 3.84 12.20
CA ASN A 108 10.15 3.35 13.51
C ASN A 108 11.41 2.47 13.39
N ASP A 109 11.88 1.91 14.51
CA ASP A 109 13.11 1.12 14.57
C ASP A 109 13.11 -0.11 13.64
N ARG A 110 11.93 -0.66 13.31
CA ARG A 110 11.79 -1.80 12.39
C ARG A 110 11.58 -1.36 10.94
N PHE A 111 10.90 -0.25 10.75
CA PHE A 111 10.52 0.26 9.44
C PHE A 111 11.01 1.70 9.26
N SER A 112 12.23 1.87 8.79
CA SER A 112 12.84 3.19 8.62
C SER A 112 12.51 3.85 7.28
N ASP A 113 12.32 3.04 6.23
CA ASP A 113 12.11 3.50 4.86
C ASP A 113 11.24 2.54 4.03
N GLN A 114 10.94 2.91 2.78
CA GLN A 114 10.14 2.10 1.85
C GLN A 114 10.75 0.71 1.61
N LYS A 115 12.08 0.60 1.63
CA LYS A 115 12.77 -0.67 1.35
C LYS A 115 12.58 -1.63 2.51
N SER A 116 12.68 -1.17 3.75
CA SER A 116 12.40 -1.96 4.95
C SER A 116 10.98 -2.53 4.95
N TYR A 117 9.98 -1.72 4.52
CA TYR A 117 8.61 -2.20 4.33
C TYR A 117 8.50 -3.24 3.22
N LEU A 118 9.11 -2.99 2.06
CA LEU A 118 9.07 -3.92 0.93
C LEU A 118 9.71 -5.25 1.28
N ASP A 119 10.89 -5.22 1.89
CA ASP A 119 11.62 -6.43 2.29
C ASP A 119 10.85 -7.19 3.37
N PHE A 120 10.19 -6.50 4.31
CA PHE A 120 9.32 -7.14 5.29
C PHE A 120 8.10 -7.83 4.68
N MET A 121 7.42 -7.23 3.70
CA MET A 121 6.20 -7.83 3.13
C MET A 121 6.44 -9.09 2.32
N ILE A 122 7.67 -9.30 1.85
CA ILE A 122 8.04 -10.38 0.92
C ILE A 122 8.90 -11.46 1.61
N GLY A 123 9.61 -11.12 2.67
CA GLY A 123 10.37 -12.07 3.50
C GLY A 123 9.49 -12.89 4.44
#